data_AF-A0A8I1A639-F1
#
_entry.id   AF-A0A8I1A639-F1
#
_cell.length_a   1.000
_cell.length_b   1.000
_cell.length_c   1.000
_cell.angle_alpha   90.00
_cell.angle_beta   90.00
_cell.angle_gamma   90.00
#
_symmetry.space_group_name_H-M   'P 1'
#
loop_
_entity.id
_entity.type
_entity.pdbx_description
1 polymer ?
#
loop_
_entity_poly.entity_id
_entity_poly.type
_entity_poly.pdbx_seq_one_letter_code
_entity_poly.pdbx_strand_id
1 'polypeptide(L)'
;MNSSLKLHEEGALEEEIERILDQHLIKYPDDVEAWVRLSVLVFESPIGDFEKSINCLRKAVEVKPDYLEALLILMRMQNYIYREIEEDLYKLLHKKSKRKSQITFFKRNVKEKKKPG
;
A
#
# COMPACT_ATOMS: atom_id res chain seq x y z
N MET A 1 -27.15 -20.29 10.34
CA MET A 1 -27.45 -18.84 10.49
C MET A 1 -26.28 -18.02 11.04
N ASN A 2 -25.20 -18.61 11.57
CA ASN A 2 -24.16 -17.84 12.28
C ASN A 2 -23.08 -17.20 11.39
N SER A 3 -22.88 -17.68 10.15
CA SER A 3 -21.83 -17.18 9.25
C SER A 3 -22.18 -15.80 8.67
N SER A 4 -23.44 -15.58 8.29
CA SER A 4 -23.88 -14.30 7.71
C SER A 4 -23.81 -13.15 8.71
N LEU A 5 -24.13 -13.41 9.99
CA LEU A 5 -24.04 -12.43 11.07
C LEU A 5 -22.57 -12.10 11.38
N LYS A 6 -21.71 -13.11 11.45
CA LYS A 6 -20.27 -12.93 11.68
C LYS A 6 -19.60 -12.07 10.60
N LEU A 7 -19.90 -12.34 9.32
CA LEU A 7 -19.36 -11.54 8.21
C LEU A 7 -19.83 -10.08 8.26
N HIS A 8 -21.08 -9.84 8.67
CA HIS A 8 -21.61 -8.49 8.80
C HIS A 8 -20.97 -7.74 9.98
N GLU A 9 -20.73 -8.42 11.10
CA GLU A 9 -20.04 -7.85 12.27
C GLU A 9 -18.57 -7.54 11.97
N GLU A 10 -17.88 -8.41 11.22
CA GLU A 10 -16.52 -8.16 10.73
C GLU A 10 -16.53 -6.88 9.86
N GLY A 11 -17.34 -6.82 8.81
CA GLY A 11 -17.37 -5.65 7.92
C GLY A 11 -17.65 -4.33 8.64
N ALA A 12 -18.57 -4.33 9.59
CA ALA A 12 -18.87 -3.14 10.39
C ALA A 12 -17.69 -2.72 11.28
N LEU A 13 -16.92 -3.68 11.81
CA LEU A 13 -15.71 -3.43 12.58
C LEU A 13 -14.59 -2.88 11.70
N GLU A 14 -14.38 -3.43 10.50
CA GLU A 14 -13.35 -2.93 9.58
C GLU A 14 -13.64 -1.48 9.15
N GLU A 15 -14.88 -1.14 8.84
CA GLU A 15 -15.27 0.25 8.51
C GLU A 15 -15.06 1.21 9.69
N GLU A 16 -15.26 0.75 10.94
CA GLU A 16 -15.00 1.58 12.12
C GLU A 16 -13.51 1.83 12.33
N ILE A 17 -12.68 0.79 12.16
CA ILE A 17 -11.22 0.94 12.24
C ILE A 17 -10.72 1.88 11.14
N GLU A 18 -11.28 1.79 9.93
CA GLU A 18 -10.97 2.68 8.83
C GLU A 18 -11.25 4.14 9.21
N ARG A 19 -12.45 4.43 9.74
CA ARG A 19 -12.81 5.77 10.22
C ARG A 19 -11.88 6.29 11.30
N ILE A 20 -11.49 5.45 12.26
CA ILE A 20 -10.57 5.83 13.33
C ILE A 20 -9.18 6.17 12.76
N LEU A 21 -8.67 5.36 11.84
CA LEU A 21 -7.39 5.60 11.17
C LEU A 21 -7.41 6.87 10.33
N ASP A 22 -8.47 7.10 9.56
CA ASP A 22 -8.66 8.33 8.79
C ASP A 22 -8.64 9.58 9.70
N GLN A 23 -9.37 9.53 10.83
CA GLN A 23 -9.37 10.63 11.81
C GLN A 23 -8.02 10.84 12.49
N HIS A 24 -7.28 9.77 12.76
CA HIS A 24 -5.93 9.84 13.31
C HIS A 24 -4.98 10.50 12.32
N LEU A 25 -5.02 10.09 11.06
CA LEU A 25 -4.14 10.60 9.99
C LEU A 25 -4.41 12.06 9.60
N ILE A 26 -5.62 12.58 9.87
CA ILE A 26 -5.89 14.03 9.80
C ILE A 26 -5.04 14.80 10.82
N LYS A 27 -4.85 14.24 12.03
CA LYS A 27 -4.09 14.88 13.12
C LYS A 27 -2.60 14.60 13.05
N TYR A 28 -2.24 13.41 12.57
CA TYR A 28 -0.86 12.91 12.49
C TYR A 28 -0.56 12.42 11.07
N PRO A 29 -0.49 13.33 10.08
CA PRO A 29 -0.31 12.96 8.67
C PRO A 29 1.07 12.39 8.36
N ASP A 30 2.03 12.52 9.28
CA ASP A 30 3.38 11.96 9.21
C ASP A 30 3.51 10.59 9.89
N ASP A 31 2.42 10.03 10.42
CA ASP A 31 2.40 8.68 10.97
C ASP A 31 2.39 7.63 9.84
N VAL A 32 3.60 7.27 9.42
CA VAL A 32 3.86 6.28 8.36
C VAL A 32 3.23 4.93 8.66
N GLU A 33 3.22 4.53 9.93
CA GLU A 33 2.70 3.22 10.35
C GLU A 33 1.17 3.20 10.26
N ALA A 34 0.50 4.30 10.63
CA ALA A 34 -0.94 4.44 10.45
C ALA A 34 -1.34 4.41 8.96
N TRP A 35 -0.57 5.05 8.07
CA TRP A 35 -0.80 4.95 6.61
C TRP A 35 -0.66 3.50 6.11
N VAL A 36 0.33 2.76 6.57
CA VAL A 36 0.50 1.34 6.19
C VAL A 36 -0.65 0.49 6.73
N ARG A 37 -1.06 0.68 7.99
CA ARG A 37 -2.19 -0.04 8.58
C ARG A 37 -3.49 0.20 7.82
N LEU A 38 -3.78 1.45 7.50
CA LEU A 38 -4.95 1.80 6.70
C LEU A 38 -4.89 1.12 5.33
N SER A 39 -3.71 1.11 4.69
CA SER A 39 -3.56 0.47 3.37
C SER A 39 -3.85 -1.03 3.38
N VAL A 40 -3.46 -1.74 4.44
CA VAL A 40 -3.70 -3.18 4.59
C VAL A 40 -5.18 -3.42 4.86
N LEU A 41 -5.77 -2.64 5.77
CA LEU A 41 -7.19 -2.73 6.12
C LEU A 41 -8.08 -2.57 4.88
N VAL A 42 -7.89 -1.51 4.09
CA VAL A 42 -8.76 -1.23 2.94
C VAL A 42 -8.46 -2.13 1.74
N PHE A 43 -7.27 -2.76 1.68
CA PHE A 43 -6.95 -3.74 0.65
C PHE A 43 -7.74 -5.05 0.83
N GLU A 44 -7.97 -5.46 2.06
CA GLU A 44 -8.59 -6.74 2.39
C GLU A 44 -10.13 -6.69 2.25
N SER A 45 -10.72 -7.87 2.05
CA SER A 45 -12.18 -8.05 2.12
C SER A 45 -12.65 -7.79 3.56
N PRO A 46 -13.79 -7.13 3.78
CA PRO A 46 -14.84 -6.81 2.80
C PRO A 46 -14.69 -5.47 2.08
N ILE A 47 -13.70 -4.65 2.40
CA ILE A 47 -13.54 -3.31 1.82
C ILE A 47 -13.06 -3.39 0.36
N GLY A 48 -11.90 -4.02 0.13
CA GLY A 48 -11.36 -4.25 -1.21
C GLY A 48 -11.08 -2.98 -2.04
N ASP A 49 -10.86 -1.83 -1.39
CA ASP A 49 -10.53 -0.57 -2.04
C ASP A 49 -9.02 -0.50 -2.34
N PHE A 50 -8.66 -1.11 -3.47
CA PHE A 50 -7.29 -1.18 -3.95
C PHE A 50 -6.68 0.19 -4.27
N GLU A 51 -7.48 1.13 -4.79
CA GLU A 51 -7.00 2.48 -5.12
C GLU A 51 -6.69 3.27 -3.85
N LYS A 52 -7.56 3.22 -2.83
CA LYS A 52 -7.29 3.82 -1.52
C LYS A 52 -6.05 3.20 -0.87
N SER A 53 -5.88 1.88 -0.95
CA SER A 53 -4.68 1.19 -0.44
C SER A 53 -3.39 1.74 -1.07
N ILE A 54 -3.35 1.83 -2.41
CA ILE A 54 -2.20 2.37 -3.15
C ILE A 54 -1.92 3.82 -2.75
N ASN A 55 -2.96 4.65 -2.60
CA ASN A 55 -2.80 6.04 -2.17
C ASN A 55 -2.23 6.17 -0.76
N CYS A 56 -2.69 5.34 0.19
CA CYS A 56 -2.15 5.30 1.55
C CYS A 56 -0.66 4.91 1.55
N LEU A 57 -0.29 3.90 0.77
CA LEU A 57 1.11 3.48 0.64
C LEU A 57 1.98 4.55 -0.02
N ARG A 58 1.45 5.27 -1.02
CA ARG A 58 2.14 6.43 -1.62
C ARG A 58 2.37 7.53 -0.58
N LYS A 59 1.38 7.83 0.27
CA LYS A 59 1.55 8.78 1.38
C LYS A 59 2.62 8.32 2.37
N ALA A 60 2.63 7.05 2.76
CA ALA A 60 3.68 6.49 3.61
C ALA A 60 5.09 6.65 3.01
N VAL A 61 5.23 6.40 1.70
CA VAL A 61 6.49 6.58 0.96
C VAL A 61 6.87 8.06 0.78
N GLU A 62 5.90 8.96 0.60
CA GLU A 62 6.14 10.41 0.54
C GLU A 62 6.66 10.97 1.87
N VAL A 63 6.03 10.58 2.98
CA VAL A 63 6.43 10.98 4.33
C VAL A 63 7.80 10.41 4.68
N LYS A 64 8.01 9.12 4.39
CA LYS A 64 9.25 8.41 4.72
C LYS A 64 9.71 7.53 3.56
N PRO A 65 10.48 8.11 2.61
CA PRO A 65 10.95 7.40 1.41
C PRO A 65 11.95 6.25 1.69
N ASP A 66 12.44 6.12 2.92
CA ASP A 66 13.31 5.01 3.34
C ASP A 66 12.59 3.94 4.16
N TYR A 67 11.26 4.06 4.35
CA TYR A 67 10.46 3.00 4.95
C TYR A 67 10.29 1.84 3.98
N LEU A 68 11.23 0.91 4.04
CA LEU A 68 11.32 -0.24 3.12
C LEU A 68 10.05 -1.08 3.10
N GLU A 69 9.33 -1.17 4.21
CA GLU A 69 8.09 -1.92 4.29
C GLU A 69 7.00 -1.33 3.39
N ALA A 70 6.70 -0.03 3.53
CA ALA A 70 5.73 0.64 2.65
C ALA A 70 6.13 0.56 1.18
N LEU A 71 7.42 0.75 0.86
CA LEU A 71 7.92 0.60 -0.51
C LEU A 71 7.67 -0.79 -1.09
N LEU A 72 8.00 -1.84 -0.33
CA LEU A 72 7.81 -3.23 -0.76
C LEU A 72 6.33 -3.57 -0.91
N ILE A 73 5.48 -3.12 0.02
CA ILE A 73 4.04 -3.35 -0.05
C ILE A 73 3.47 -2.64 -1.28
N LEU A 74 3.81 -1.36 -1.51
CA LEU A 74 3.37 -0.61 -2.69
C LEU A 74 3.74 -1.31 -4.00
N MET A 75 5.01 -1.72 -4.14
CA MET A 75 5.46 -2.43 -5.34
C MET A 75 4.77 -3.78 -5.52
N ARG A 76 4.48 -4.51 -4.43
CA ARG A 76 3.69 -5.76 -4.49
C ARG A 76 2.27 -5.51 -4.92
N MET A 77 1.62 -4.47 -4.39
CA MET A 77 0.24 -4.12 -4.73
C MET A 77 0.13 -3.68 -6.18
N GLN A 78 0.99 -2.78 -6.66
CA GLN A 78 1.00 -2.39 -8.08
C GLN A 78 1.26 -3.58 -9.01
N ASN A 79 2.19 -4.44 -8.63
CA ASN A 79 2.48 -5.68 -9.36
C ASN A 79 1.31 -6.66 -9.37
N TYR A 80 0.53 -6.72 -8.29
CA TYR A 80 -0.63 -7.61 -8.17
C TYR A 80 -1.82 -7.08 -8.99
N ILE A 81 -2.14 -5.79 -8.83
CA ILE A 81 -3.33 -5.15 -9.40
C ILE A 81 -3.11 -4.84 -10.89
N TYR A 82 -2.02 -4.13 -11.20
CA TYR A 82 -1.78 -3.60 -12.55
C TYR A 82 -0.78 -4.45 -13.35
N ARG A 83 -0.04 -5.36 -12.69
CA ARG A 83 1.13 -6.05 -13.28
C ARG A 83 2.20 -5.10 -13.82
N GLU A 84 2.22 -3.89 -13.29
CA GLU A 84 3.14 -2.82 -13.63
C GLU A 84 3.69 -2.22 -12.34
N ILE A 85 4.92 -1.75 -12.36
CA ILE A 85 5.59 -1.11 -11.22
C ILE A 85 6.24 0.16 -11.73
N GLU A 86 6.09 1.25 -10.98
CA GLU A 86 6.73 2.50 -11.32
C GLU A 86 8.26 2.40 -11.22
N GLU A 87 8.96 2.84 -12.27
CA GLU A 87 10.42 2.81 -12.34
C GLU A 87 11.09 3.59 -11.19
N ASP A 88 10.49 4.71 -10.78
CA ASP A 88 11.02 5.54 -9.70
C ASP A 88 11.00 4.79 -8.35
N LEU A 89 9.93 4.02 -8.08
CA LEU A 89 9.83 3.16 -6.89
C LEU A 89 10.87 2.03 -6.94
N TYR A 90 11.04 1.41 -8.11
CA TYR A 90 12.07 0.38 -8.31
C TYR A 90 13.49 0.92 -8.07
N LYS A 91 13.81 2.09 -8.61
CA LYS A 91 15.10 2.77 -8.38
C LYS A 91 15.30 3.12 -6.91
N LEU A 92 14.25 3.61 -6.25
CA LEU A 92 14.28 3.94 -4.82
C LEU A 92 14.54 2.69 -3.97
N LEU A 93 13.84 1.58 -4.23
CA LEU A 93 14.10 0.30 -3.58
C LEU A 93 15.53 -0.18 -3.85
N HIS A 94 16.01 -0.11 -5.08
CA HIS A 94 17.38 -0.52 -5.43
C HIS A 94 18.44 0.29 -4.68
N LYS A 95 18.20 1.59 -4.47
CA LYS A 95 19.11 2.47 -3.72
C LYS A 95 19.08 2.17 -2.22
N LYS A 96 17.91 1.83 -1.66
CA LYS A 96 17.69 1.74 -0.20
C LYS A 96 17.81 0.31 0.35
N SER A 97 17.50 -0.71 -0.46
CA SER A 97 17.53 -2.12 -0.03
C SER A 97 18.89 -2.75 -0.26
N LYS A 98 19.40 -3.44 0.76
CA LYS A 98 20.59 -4.30 0.65
C LYS A 98 20.25 -5.70 0.10
N ARG A 99 18.95 -6.05 -0.01
CA ARG A 99 18.49 -7.39 -0.40
C ARG A 99 18.26 -7.46 -1.91
N LYS A 100 19.26 -7.96 -2.64
CA LYS A 100 19.21 -8.11 -4.10
C LYS A 100 18.05 -8.98 -4.60
N SER A 101 17.62 -9.98 -3.84
CA SER A 101 16.52 -10.88 -4.24
C SER A 101 15.18 -10.16 -4.44
N GLN A 102 14.85 -9.22 -3.55
CA GLN A 102 13.61 -8.42 -3.66
C GLN A 102 13.67 -7.49 -4.86
N ILE A 103 14.85 -6.93 -5.15
CA ILE A 103 15.08 -6.06 -6.31
C ILE A 103 14.86 -6.86 -7.60
N THR A 104 15.48 -8.02 -7.76
CA THR A 104 15.38 -8.80 -9.01
C THR A 104 13.94 -9.24 -9.31
N PHE A 105 13.13 -9.55 -8.29
CA PHE A 105 11.74 -9.98 -8.46
C PHE A 105 10.88 -8.96 -9.20
N PHE A 106 11.04 -7.66 -8.89
CA PHE A 106 10.21 -6.60 -9.46
C PHE A 106 10.66 -6.16 -10.86
N LYS A 107 11.94 -6.36 -11.21
CA LYS A 107 12.56 -5.85 -12.43
C LYS A 107 11.76 -6.16 -13.71
N ARG A 108 11.13 -7.33 -13.79
CA ARG A 108 10.38 -7.78 -14.97
C ARG A 108 9.12 -6.95 -15.29
N ASN A 109 8.56 -6.28 -14.28
CA ASN A 109 7.28 -5.56 -14.40
C ASN A 109 7.47 -4.04 -14.25
N VAL A 110 8.70 -3.55 -14.33
CA VAL A 110 9.00 -2.12 -14.25
C VAL A 110 8.58 -1.43 -15.55
N LYS A 111 7.66 -0.48 -15.44
CA LYS A 111 7.22 0.35 -16.57
C LYS A 111 8.15 1.53 -16.70
N GLU A 112 8.91 1.57 -17.81
CA GLU A 112 9.65 2.76 -18.19
C GLU A 112 8.65 3.88 -18.48
N LYS A 113 8.89 5.07 -17.91
CA LYS A 113 8.13 6.26 -18.32
C LYS A 113 8.35 6.43 -19.83
N LYS A 114 7.30 6.24 -20.65
CA LYS A 114 7.33 6.77 -22.02
C LYS A 114 7.63 8.26 -21.86
N LYS A 115 8.82 8.69 -22.29
CA LYS A 115 9.16 10.11 -22.34
C LYS A 115 8.00 10.80 -23.09
N PRO A 116 7.38 11.86 -22.54
CA PRO A 116 6.50 12.67 -23.36
C PRO A 116 7.35 13.15 -24.54
N GLY A 117 6.92 12.79 -25.75
CA GLY A 117 7.53 13.21 -27.00
C GLY A 117 7.26 14.68 -27.28
#